data_AF-A0A9X3ZLT8-F1
#
_entry.id   AF-A0A9X3ZLT8-F1
#
_cell.length_a   1.000
_cell.length_b   1.000
_cell.length_c   1.000
_cell.angle_alpha   90.00
_cell.angle_beta   90.00
_cell.angle_gamma   90.00
#
_symmetry.space_group_name_H-M   'P 1'
#
loop_
_entity.id
_entity.type
_entity.pdbx_description
1 polymer ?
#
loop_
_entity_poly.entity_id
_entity_poly.type
_entity_poly.pdbx_seq_one_letter_code
_entity_poly.pdbx_strand_id
1 'polypeptide(L)' 'QANGDGVALSFDYVVKHSAMVKYQIKLYKAGTFYKIFDDLTSPNYKFTGLPDGEYTAEIRAKNEQGQLSEAVTK' A
#
# COMPACT_ATOMS: atom_id res chain seq x y z
N GLN A 1 -28.72 5.37 8.91
CA GLN A 1 -28.19 4.55 7.78
C GLN A 1 -26.68 4.61 7.87
N ALA A 2 -26.01 3.46 7.88
CA ALA A 2 -24.56 3.37 7.98
C ALA A 2 -23.95 3.50 6.58
N ASN A 3 -23.36 4.66 6.30
CA ASN A 3 -22.55 4.83 5.09
C ASN A 3 -21.15 4.25 5.38
N GLY A 4 -20.92 3.04 4.85
CA GLY A 4 -19.63 2.39 4.86
C GLY A 4 -18.66 3.09 3.91
N ASP A 5 -18.16 4.25 4.34
CA ASP A 5 -17.15 5.02 3.64
C ASP A 5 -15.79 4.35 3.84
N GLY A 6 -15.47 3.42 2.94
CA GLY A 6 -14.13 2.89 2.80
C GLY A 6 -13.16 4.01 2.44
N VAL A 7 -12.09 4.16 3.21
CA VAL A 7 -11.04 5.16 2.96
C VAL A 7 -10.36 4.86 1.63
N ALA A 8 -10.53 5.77 0.66
CA ALA A 8 -9.80 5.73 -0.60
C ALA A 8 -8.55 6.62 -0.48
N LEU A 9 -7.38 6.00 -0.53
CA LEU A 9 -6.09 6.71 -0.62
C LEU A 9 -5.68 6.79 -2.10
N SER A 10 -5.60 8.01 -2.63
CA SER A 10 -5.05 8.32 -3.95
C SER A 10 -3.65 8.92 -3.79
N PHE A 11 -2.69 8.46 -4.58
CA PHE A 11 -1.30 8.94 -4.55
C PHE A 11 -0.92 9.45 -5.95
N ASP A 12 -0.56 10.72 -6.06
CA ASP A 12 0.09 11.30 -7.25
C ASP A 12 1.59 10.97 -7.21
N TYR A 13 1.97 9.73 -7.51
CA TYR A 13 3.38 9.39 -7.75
C TYR A 13 3.68 9.50 -9.24
N VAL A 14 4.28 10.63 -9.64
CA VAL A 14 4.71 10.87 -11.02
C VAL A 14 6.00 10.07 -11.28
N VAL A 15 5.86 8.82 -11.72
CA VAL A 15 6.98 8.05 -12.29
C VAL A 15 7.16 8.50 -13.73
N LYS A 16 8.07 9.44 -13.96
CA LYS A 16 8.65 9.71 -15.29
C LYS A 16 9.57 8.56 -15.71
N HIS A 17 9.09 7.32 -15.77
CA HIS A 17 9.79 6.24 -16.46
C HIS A 17 8.76 5.14 -16.74
N SER A 18 8.54 4.88 -18.02
CA SER A 18 7.68 3.84 -18.57
C SER A 18 8.25 2.43 -18.32
N ALA A 19 8.67 2.14 -17.09
CA ALA A 19 9.00 0.80 -16.62
C ALA A 19 7.91 0.43 -15.60
N MET A 20 7.31 -0.74 -15.74
CA MET A 20 6.21 -1.19 -14.88
C MET A 20 6.69 -1.27 -13.42
N VAL A 21 6.45 -0.21 -12.64
CA VAL A 21 6.72 -0.22 -11.21
C VAL A 21 5.66 -1.07 -10.52
N LYS A 22 6.10 -2.06 -9.75
CA LYS A 22 5.23 -2.77 -8.83
C LYS A 22 5.21 -2.04 -7.49
N TYR A 23 4.26 -2.34 -6.64
CA TYR A 23 4.13 -1.77 -5.31
C TYR A 23 4.18 -2.90 -4.28
N GLN A 24 4.83 -2.59 -3.17
CA GLN A 24 4.84 -3.40 -1.97
C GLN A 24 4.14 -2.61 -0.87
N ILE A 25 3.15 -3.22 -0.23
CA ILE A 25 2.45 -2.65 0.91
C ILE A 25 2.65 -3.54 2.12
N LYS A 26 3.27 -2.99 3.16
CA LYS A 26 3.51 -3.65 4.43
C LYS A 26 2.54 -3.10 5.45
N LEU A 27 1.62 -3.96 5.89
CA LEU A 27 0.56 -3.61 6.81
C LEU A 27 0.98 -4.00 8.24
N TYR A 28 0.81 -3.07 9.16
CA TYR A 28 1.04 -3.25 10.59
C TYR A 28 -0.27 -3.05 11.33
N LYS A 29 -0.52 -3.86 12.35
CA LYS A 29 -1.65 -3.72 13.26
C LYS A 29 -1.10 -3.35 14.63
N ALA A 30 -1.50 -2.20 15.18
CA ALA A 30 -1.02 -1.71 16.48
C ALA A 30 0.54 -1.77 16.60
N GLY A 31 1.25 -1.36 15.55
CA GLY A 31 2.72 -1.38 15.48
C GLY A 31 3.36 -2.75 15.22
N THR A 32 2.60 -3.84 15.19
CA THR A 32 3.10 -5.19 14.89
C THR A 32 2.92 -5.52 13.43
N PHE A 33 3.94 -6.12 12.79
CA PHE A 33 3.81 -6.59 11.41
C PHE A 33 2.64 -7.55 11.27
N TYR A 34 1.72 -7.24 10.36
CA TYR A 34 0.52 -8.03 10.13
C TYR A 34 0.63 -8.82 8.83
N LYS A 35 0.85 -8.14 7.71
CA LYS A 35 0.90 -8.78 6.39
C LYS A 35 1.69 -7.94 5.39
N ILE A 36 2.26 -8.60 4.39
CA ILE A 36 2.89 -7.94 3.25
C ILE A 36 2.12 -8.31 1.97
N PHE A 37 1.94 -7.32 1.11
CA PHE A 37 1.34 -7.45 -0.21
C PHE A 37 2.37 -6.95 -1.20
N ASP A 38 2.99 -7.86 -1.94
CA ASP A 38 3.98 -7.51 -2.95
C ASP A 38 3.42 -7.71 -4.36
N ASP A 39 4.23 -7.39 -5.36
CA ASP A 39 3.91 -7.51 -6.78
C ASP A 39 2.62 -6.80 -7.24
N LEU A 40 2.17 -5.79 -6.49
CA LEU A 40 0.98 -5.02 -6.84
C LEU A 40 1.27 -4.15 -8.06
N THR A 41 0.45 -4.24 -9.10
CA THR A 41 0.61 -3.40 -10.30
C THR A 41 -0.09 -2.05 -10.18
N SER A 42 -0.81 -1.82 -9.07
CA SER A 42 -1.55 -0.60 -8.79
C SER A 42 -1.21 -0.07 -7.40
N PRO A 43 -1.09 1.26 -7.22
CA PRO A 43 -0.92 1.89 -5.91
C PRO A 43 -2.20 1.81 -5.05
N ASN A 44 -3.34 1.44 -5.64
CA ASN A 44 -4.59 1.27 -4.91
C ASN A 44 -4.81 -0.19 -4.55
N TYR A 45 -4.72 -0.50 -3.25
CA TYR A 45 -5.09 -1.82 -2.72
C TYR A 45 -6.16 -1.66 -1.65
N LYS A 46 -7.28 -2.37 -1.84
CA LYS A 46 -8.37 -2.38 -0.86
C LYS A 46 -8.15 -3.57 0.08
N PHE A 47 -7.85 -3.28 1.34
CA PHE A 47 -7.84 -4.31 2.37
C PHE A 47 -9.29 -4.68 2.71
N THR A 48 -9.64 -5.96 2.57
CA THR A 48 -10.97 -6.48 2.92
C THR A 48 -10.85 -7.55 3.99
N GLY A 49 -11.79 -7.58 4.94
CA GLY A 49 -11.80 -8.57 6.01
C GLY A 49 -10.70 -8.35 7.07
N LEU A 50 -10.23 -7.12 7.24
CA LEU A 50 -9.38 -6.78 8.37
C LEU A 50 -10.24 -6.69 9.65
N PRO A 51 -9.81 -7.29 10.77
CA PRO A 51 -10.48 -7.08 12.05
C PRO A 51 -10.37 -5.62 12.50
N ASP A 52 -11.24 -5.18 13.40
CA ASP A 52 -11.15 -3.84 13.95
C ASP A 52 -9.81 -3.59 14.67
N GLY A 53 -9.31 -2.36 14.52
CA GLY A 53 -8.08 -1.89 15.14
C GLY A 53 -7.38 -0.80 14.33
N GLU A 54 -6.30 -0.28 14.89
CA GLU A 54 -5.42 0.68 14.22
C GLU A 54 -4.45 -0.05 13.29
N TYR A 55 -4.41 0.43 12.05
CA TYR A 55 -3.53 -0.08 11.02
C TYR A 55 -2.62 1.02 10.50
N THR A 56 -1.39 0.64 10.22
CA THR A 56 -0.40 1.49 9.55
C THR A 56 0.05 0.78 8.30
N ALA A 57 -0.04 1.44 7.16
CA ALA A 57 0.40 0.90 5.88
C ALA A 57 1.68 1.61 5.43
N GLU A 58 2.75 0.85 5.25
CA GLU A 58 3.97 1.32 4.57
C GLU A 58 3.91 0.89 3.10
N ILE A 59 3.91 1.84 2.18
CA ILE A 59 3.86 1.61 0.74
C ILE A 59 5.22 1.94 0.14
N ARG A 60 5.76 1.03 -0.68
CA ARG A 60 7.05 1.19 -1.38
C ARG A 60 6.87 0.82 -2.84
N ALA A 61 7.35 1.64 -3.76
CA ALA A 61 7.44 1.26 -5.17
C ALA A 61 8.65 0.34 -5.36
N LYS A 62 8.53 -0.66 -6.23
CA LYS A 62 9.53 -1.66 -6.58
C LYS A 62 9.75 -1.60 -8.09
N ASN A 63 10.99 -1.34 -8.51
CA ASN A 63 11.33 -1.42 -9.94
C ASN A 63 11.59 -2.88 -10.38
N GLU A 64 11.79 -3.10 -11.68
CA GLU A 64 12.05 -4.44 -12.25
C GLU A 64 13.34 -5.09 -11.72
N GLN A 65 14.28 -4.29 -11.22
CA GLN A 65 15.51 -4.77 -10.58
C GLN A 65 15.30 -5.18 -9.11
N GLY A 66 14.09 -5.03 -8.58
CA GLY A 66 13.75 -5.33 -7.20
C GLY A 66 14.11 -4.25 -6.18
N GLN A 67 14.57 -3.08 -6.64
CA GLN A 67 14.90 -1.95 -5.77
C GLN A 67 13.62 -1.27 -5.28
N LEU A 68 13.55 -1.05 -3.96
CA LEU A 68 12.43 -0.37 -3.30
C LEU A 68 12.69 1.14 -3.20
N SER A 69 11.63 1.94 -3.35
CA SER A 69 11.62 3.37 -3.04
C SER A 69 11.62 3.64 -1.54
N GLU A 70 11.70 4.91 -1.17
CA GLU A 70 11.35 5.36 0.18
C GLU A 70 9.93 4.89 0.56
N ALA A 71 9.75 4.59 1.84
CA ALA A 71 8.47 4.15 2.37
C ALA A 71 7.55 5.35 2.59
N VAL A 72 6.34 5.26 2.05
CA VAL A 72 5.25 6.19 2.36
C VAL A 72 4.36 5.54 3.40
N THR A 73 4.27 6.13 4.59
CA THR A 73 3.45 5.62 5.69
C THR A 73 2.12 6.37 5.75
N LYS A 74 1.02 5.62 5.89
CA LYS A 74 -0.34 6.15 6.06
C LYS A 74 -1.05 5.47 7.22
#